data_AF-D4F114-F1
#
_entry.id   AF-D4F114-F1
#
_cell.length_a   1.000
_cell.length_b   1.000
_cell.length_c   1.000
_cell.angle_alpha   90.00
_cell.angle_beta   90.00
_cell.angle_gamma   90.00
#
_symmetry.space_group_name_H-M   'P 1'
#
loop_
_entity.id
_entity.type
_entity.pdbx_description
1 polymer ?
#
loop_
_entity_poly.entity_id
_entity_poly.type
_entity_poly.pdbx_seq_one_letter_code
_entity_poly.pdbx_strand_id
1 'polypeptide(L)'
;MSAKYFAILTNLGAAKMANATALGTKLNLTHMAVGDGGGTLQTPNPAQTALRGERRRAALNMLSVDPNNTSAIIAEQVIPESEGGWWVREIGLYDSDGVLIAVANCPETYKPLLQEGSGRTQTIRMVLTVSSTEAVTLKIDPAVVLATRQYVDDKVIEVHSYIDSQLEAHTRSRNHPDATTAAKGFVQLSSDDNSAVEDKAATPAAVKKVRALAETKAPIESPVFTGTPTTPTPAVAASGLEIANAEFVAEKIAALVGSAPGVLDTLQEISAALNNNPDFANEMIRQLAGKQPLDGTLTNISGKNVAQLLEYLGLPELLGKKFDKTGGVVDGEITSTGIVRAKSSSTIELNPNESRPRLTSRVGKDGEWYSSYLQQKTGTIAHLDDIPAATNIVQGTGQSTTSVISQKGVTDALSAHGIGYGQQYMNMMGSRQPGSWYPNNTGRPIFIMVFVGRDSSGGTEQSSANINFQVGSDVISIPITRGANSGGAQRGTGSALIPDGAIYTVTTEFGSEVKTWWELR
;
A
#
# COMPACT_ATOMS: atom_id res chain seq x y z
N MET A 1 85.60 49.81 -58.20
CA MET A 1 84.99 51.16 -58.16
C MET A 1 84.70 51.50 -56.72
N SER A 2 85.35 52.51 -56.13
CA SER A 2 84.98 52.97 -54.78
C SER A 2 83.59 53.61 -54.85
N ALA A 3 82.69 53.22 -53.96
CA ALA A 3 81.37 53.84 -53.87
C ALA A 3 81.53 55.34 -53.60
N LYS A 4 80.74 56.19 -54.27
CA LYS A 4 80.77 57.65 -54.10
C LYS A 4 80.35 58.08 -52.69
N TYR A 5 79.48 57.28 -52.06
CA TYR A 5 79.02 57.46 -50.68
C TYR A 5 79.27 56.17 -49.92
N PHE A 6 79.89 56.27 -48.75
CA PHE A 6 80.29 55.13 -47.96
C PHE A 6 80.43 55.51 -46.48
N ALA A 7 80.32 54.50 -45.62
CA ALA A 7 80.55 54.60 -44.20
C ALA A 7 81.87 53.92 -43.84
N ILE A 8 82.61 54.48 -42.90
CA ILE A 8 83.82 53.87 -42.33
C ILE A 8 83.77 53.93 -40.81
N LEU A 9 84.45 52.99 -40.17
CA LEU A 9 84.80 53.08 -38.76
C LEU A 9 85.92 54.11 -38.56
N THR A 10 85.81 54.89 -37.49
CA THR A 10 86.93 55.71 -37.03
C THR A 10 87.96 54.81 -36.32
N ASN A 11 89.19 55.29 -36.13
CA ASN A 11 90.22 54.58 -35.38
C ASN A 11 89.75 54.30 -33.94
N LEU A 12 89.01 55.24 -33.34
CA LEU A 12 88.39 55.08 -32.02
C LEU A 12 87.26 54.04 -32.03
N GLY A 13 86.41 54.07 -33.05
CA GLY A 13 85.33 53.10 -33.22
C GLY A 13 85.82 51.67 -33.45
N ALA A 14 86.85 51.51 -34.29
CA ALA A 14 87.50 50.22 -34.53
C ALA A 14 88.13 49.67 -33.24
N ALA A 15 88.81 50.51 -32.46
CA ALA A 15 89.40 50.12 -31.17
C ALA A 15 88.32 49.71 -30.15
N LYS A 16 87.23 50.49 -30.02
CA LYS A 16 86.12 50.15 -29.13
C LYS A 16 85.38 48.88 -29.56
N MET A 17 85.21 48.65 -30.85
CA MET A 17 84.59 47.44 -31.39
C MET A 17 85.46 46.19 -31.16
N ALA A 18 86.77 46.32 -31.34
CA ALA A 18 87.73 45.25 -31.04
C ALA A 18 87.74 44.92 -29.54
N ASN A 19 87.72 45.93 -28.66
CA ASN A 19 87.64 45.74 -27.22
C ASN A 19 86.32 45.09 -26.79
N ALA A 20 85.20 45.53 -27.38
CA ALA A 20 83.88 44.95 -27.13
C ALA A 20 83.88 43.44 -27.45
N THR A 21 84.40 43.09 -28.63
CA THR A 21 84.53 41.70 -29.08
C THR A 21 85.46 40.88 -28.17
N ALA A 22 86.62 41.43 -27.78
CA ALA A 22 87.60 40.72 -26.96
C ALA A 22 87.14 40.50 -25.50
N LEU A 23 86.38 41.44 -24.93
CA LEU A 23 85.89 41.39 -23.55
C LEU A 23 84.49 40.74 -23.42
N GLY A 24 83.86 40.36 -24.54
CA GLY A 24 82.48 39.86 -24.54
C GLY A 24 81.44 40.92 -24.12
N THR A 25 81.82 42.20 -24.17
CA THR A 25 80.92 43.34 -23.86
C THR A 25 80.30 43.87 -25.14
N LYS A 26 79.16 44.56 -25.04
CA LYS A 26 78.48 45.12 -26.21
C LYS A 26 78.66 46.63 -26.29
N LEU A 27 78.99 47.12 -27.49
CA LEU A 27 79.06 48.53 -27.84
C LEU A 27 77.65 49.08 -28.00
N ASN A 28 77.29 50.02 -27.13
CA ASN A 28 75.99 50.70 -27.16
C ASN A 28 76.05 51.91 -28.09
N LEU A 29 75.61 51.76 -29.33
CA LEU A 29 75.37 52.89 -30.22
C LEU A 29 74.05 53.55 -29.83
N THR A 30 74.09 54.84 -29.47
CA THR A 30 72.92 55.53 -28.89
C THR A 30 72.45 56.70 -29.73
N HIS A 31 73.37 57.41 -30.38
CA HIS A 31 73.04 58.63 -31.12
C HIS A 31 73.56 58.58 -32.54
N MET A 32 72.79 59.14 -33.46
CA MET A 32 73.25 59.55 -34.77
C MET A 32 73.34 61.07 -34.79
N ALA A 33 74.36 61.59 -35.46
CA ALA A 33 74.42 63.00 -35.79
C ALA A 33 74.50 63.19 -37.30
N VAL A 34 74.01 64.33 -37.74
CA VAL A 34 73.97 64.75 -39.14
C VAL A 34 74.53 66.15 -39.23
N GLY A 35 75.33 66.40 -40.26
CA GLY A 35 76.04 67.66 -40.45
C GLY A 35 76.05 68.13 -41.89
N ASP A 36 76.38 69.40 -42.07
CA ASP A 36 76.49 70.05 -43.38
C ASP A 36 77.92 70.04 -43.95
N GLY A 37 78.85 69.38 -43.25
CA GLY A 37 80.24 69.22 -43.68
C GLY A 37 81.00 70.55 -43.76
N GLY A 38 80.56 71.60 -43.09
CA GLY A 38 81.18 72.93 -43.16
C GLY A 38 80.99 73.59 -44.52
N GLY A 39 79.91 73.27 -45.24
CA GLY A 39 79.61 73.87 -46.54
C GLY A 39 80.19 73.14 -47.75
N THR A 40 80.91 72.02 -47.57
CA THR A 40 81.41 71.18 -48.67
C THR A 40 81.22 69.68 -48.39
N LEU A 41 81.08 68.85 -49.43
CA LEU A 41 80.98 67.40 -49.28
C LEU A 41 82.32 66.82 -48.77
N GLN A 42 82.31 66.28 -47.56
CA GLN A 42 83.51 65.73 -46.92
C GLN A 42 83.74 64.27 -47.33
N THR A 43 85.01 63.90 -47.50
CA THR A 43 85.41 62.48 -47.59
C THR A 43 85.60 61.94 -46.17
N PRO A 44 84.93 60.84 -45.78
CA PRO A 44 85.11 60.20 -44.48
C PRO A 44 86.58 59.83 -44.23
N ASN A 45 87.12 60.18 -43.05
CA ASN A 45 88.49 59.89 -42.63
C ASN A 45 88.51 59.10 -41.30
N PRO A 46 89.21 57.96 -41.22
CA PRO A 46 89.29 57.16 -39.99
C PRO A 46 89.83 57.92 -38.77
N ALA A 47 90.64 58.96 -38.95
CA ALA A 47 91.19 59.76 -37.86
C ALA A 47 90.19 60.78 -37.26
N GLN A 48 88.96 60.88 -37.78
CA GLN A 48 87.95 61.81 -37.27
C GLN A 48 87.50 61.45 -35.85
N THR A 49 87.40 62.48 -35.01
CA THR A 49 86.88 62.37 -33.63
C THR A 49 85.52 63.08 -33.47
N ALA A 50 85.14 63.93 -34.42
CA ALA A 50 83.85 64.63 -34.50
C ALA A 50 83.48 64.93 -35.97
N LEU A 51 82.21 65.23 -36.21
CA LEU A 51 81.73 65.80 -37.48
C LEU A 51 82.24 67.24 -37.66
N ARG A 52 82.49 67.66 -38.90
CA ARG A 52 83.08 68.98 -39.19
C ARG A 52 82.07 70.12 -39.07
N GLY A 53 80.79 69.85 -39.32
CA GLY A 53 79.69 70.79 -39.26
C GLY A 53 78.42 70.13 -38.73
N GLU A 54 78.47 69.59 -37.51
CA GLU A 54 77.31 68.96 -36.86
C GLU A 54 76.14 69.95 -36.75
N ARG A 55 74.97 69.54 -37.25
CA ARG A 55 73.72 70.35 -37.21
C ARG A 55 72.69 69.79 -36.26
N ARG A 56 72.62 68.46 -36.15
CA ARG A 56 71.69 67.76 -35.25
C ARG A 56 72.31 66.47 -34.76
N ARG A 57 72.08 66.17 -33.49
CA ARG A 57 72.33 64.88 -32.86
C ARG A 57 71.07 64.42 -32.16
N ALA A 58 70.62 63.21 -32.43
CA ALA A 58 69.46 62.63 -31.76
C ALA A 58 69.67 61.13 -31.51
N ALA A 59 68.82 60.57 -30.66
CA ALA A 59 68.80 59.14 -30.42
C ALA A 59 68.46 58.37 -31.71
N LEU A 60 69.00 57.16 -31.85
CA LEU A 60 68.68 56.27 -32.97
C LEU A 60 67.20 55.85 -32.92
N ASN A 61 66.51 55.92 -34.06
CA ASN A 61 65.15 55.39 -34.19
C ASN A 61 65.15 53.88 -34.48
N MET A 62 66.16 53.40 -35.21
CA MET A 62 66.33 51.98 -35.50
C MET A 62 67.81 51.63 -35.56
N LEU A 63 68.16 50.48 -35.00
CA LEU A 63 69.47 49.85 -35.15
C LEU A 63 69.25 48.35 -35.35
N SER A 64 69.54 47.85 -36.55
CA SER A 64 69.35 46.44 -36.91
C SER A 64 70.52 45.91 -37.73
N VAL A 65 70.64 44.59 -37.81
CA VAL A 65 71.52 43.93 -38.79
C VAL A 65 70.82 43.95 -40.15
N ASP A 66 71.57 44.17 -41.23
CA ASP A 66 71.02 44.08 -42.59
C ASP A 66 70.61 42.64 -42.90
N PRO A 67 69.35 42.37 -43.26
CA PRO A 67 68.88 41.02 -43.62
C PRO A 67 69.67 40.39 -44.78
N ASN A 68 70.26 41.19 -45.67
CA ASN A 68 71.02 40.72 -46.83
C ASN A 68 72.53 40.63 -46.57
N ASN A 69 73.01 41.22 -45.47
CA ASN A 69 74.43 41.20 -45.09
C ASN A 69 74.59 41.23 -43.57
N THR A 70 74.82 40.06 -42.98
CA THR A 70 74.96 39.89 -41.52
C THR A 70 76.19 40.60 -40.92
N SER A 71 77.10 41.11 -41.75
CA SER A 71 78.26 41.93 -41.34
C SER A 71 77.99 43.44 -41.45
N ALA A 72 76.79 43.86 -41.87
CA ALA A 72 76.40 45.26 -41.94
C ALA A 72 75.33 45.58 -40.89
N ILE A 73 75.52 46.70 -40.20
CA ILE A 73 74.51 47.30 -39.35
C ILE A 73 73.86 48.47 -40.07
N ILE A 74 72.55 48.58 -39.92
CA ILE A 74 71.73 49.68 -40.41
C ILE A 74 71.32 50.50 -39.19
N ALA A 75 71.83 51.72 -39.14
CA ALA A 75 71.39 52.71 -38.18
C ALA A 75 70.49 53.73 -38.88
N GLU A 76 69.35 54.06 -38.26
CA GLU A 76 68.42 55.04 -38.80
C GLU A 76 68.06 56.11 -37.77
N GLN A 77 67.91 57.32 -38.27
CA GLN A 77 67.35 58.44 -37.54
C GLN A 77 66.30 59.12 -38.41
N VAL A 78 65.15 59.41 -37.83
CA VAL A 78 64.09 60.22 -38.43
C VAL A 78 64.29 61.67 -38.00
N ILE A 79 64.38 62.57 -38.98
CA ILE A 79 64.41 64.02 -38.76
C ILE A 79 62.99 64.55 -38.97
N PRO A 80 62.32 65.04 -37.90
CA PRO A 80 60.97 65.57 -38.01
C PRO A 80 60.92 66.86 -38.83
N GLU A 81 59.72 67.31 -39.19
CA GLU A 81 59.51 68.56 -39.95
C GLU A 81 59.86 69.84 -39.17
N SER A 82 59.90 69.76 -37.83
CA SER A 82 60.24 70.87 -36.92
C SER A 82 61.73 71.21 -36.90
N GLU A 83 62.58 70.39 -37.55
CA GLU A 83 64.02 70.57 -37.57
C GLU A 83 64.58 70.45 -38.99
N GLY A 84 65.33 71.46 -39.42
CA GLY A 84 65.78 71.60 -40.81
C GLY A 84 66.37 72.99 -41.08
N GLY A 85 66.40 73.38 -42.35
CA GLY A 85 67.01 74.63 -42.82
C GLY A 85 68.49 74.50 -43.19
N TRP A 86 68.99 73.28 -43.38
CA TRP A 86 70.40 73.00 -43.67
C TRP A 86 70.57 71.79 -44.59
N TRP A 87 71.74 71.70 -45.22
CA TRP A 87 72.12 70.59 -46.09
C TRP A 87 72.68 69.43 -45.25
N VAL A 88 72.24 68.20 -45.55
CA VAL A 88 72.82 66.99 -44.99
C VAL A 88 73.93 66.50 -45.93
N ARG A 89 75.15 66.35 -45.40
CA ARG A 89 76.34 65.95 -46.17
C ARG A 89 77.22 64.94 -45.45
N GLU A 90 77.20 64.93 -44.12
CA GLU A 90 77.91 63.96 -43.29
C GLU A 90 76.97 63.37 -42.23
N ILE A 91 77.23 62.11 -41.86
CA ILE A 91 76.51 61.36 -40.85
C ILE A 91 77.54 60.74 -39.90
N GLY A 92 77.30 60.81 -38.60
CA GLY A 92 78.15 60.23 -37.56
C GLY A 92 77.34 59.32 -36.64
N LEU A 93 77.91 58.19 -36.24
CA LEU A 93 77.37 57.31 -35.21
C LEU A 93 78.19 57.42 -33.93
N TYR A 94 77.49 57.57 -32.81
CA TYR A 94 78.09 57.77 -31.50
C TYR A 94 77.63 56.71 -30.50
N ASP A 95 78.56 56.32 -29.63
CA ASP A 95 78.26 55.43 -28.51
C ASP A 95 77.67 56.18 -27.30
N SER A 96 77.36 55.44 -26.23
CA SER A 96 76.87 56.00 -24.96
C SER A 96 77.85 56.95 -24.27
N ASP A 97 79.15 56.86 -24.57
CA ASP A 97 80.20 57.72 -24.01
C ASP A 97 80.42 58.98 -24.87
N GLY A 98 79.65 59.16 -25.94
CA GLY A 98 79.74 60.28 -26.87
C GLY A 98 80.92 60.19 -27.86
N VAL A 99 81.56 59.03 -27.99
CA VAL A 99 82.69 58.81 -28.91
C VAL A 99 82.16 58.56 -30.32
N LEU A 100 82.75 59.24 -31.32
CA LEU A 100 82.41 59.01 -32.73
C LEU A 100 82.94 57.63 -33.18
N ILE A 101 82.04 56.68 -33.36
CA ILE A 101 82.36 55.31 -33.75
C ILE A 101 82.51 55.17 -35.27
N ALA A 102 81.64 55.82 -36.02
CA ALA A 102 81.65 55.74 -37.47
C ALA A 102 81.23 57.04 -38.12
N VAL A 103 81.73 57.28 -39.33
CA VAL A 103 81.43 58.45 -40.13
C VAL A 103 81.11 58.04 -41.55
N ALA A 104 80.11 58.67 -42.14
CA ALA A 104 79.70 58.47 -43.52
C ALA A 104 79.48 59.80 -44.24
N ASN A 105 79.69 59.80 -45.54
CA ASN A 105 79.22 60.85 -46.42
C ASN A 105 77.90 60.44 -47.07
N CYS A 106 77.04 61.42 -47.36
CA CYS A 106 75.77 61.18 -48.04
C CYS A 106 75.60 62.14 -49.22
N PRO A 107 74.69 61.83 -50.17
CA PRO A 107 74.31 62.78 -51.21
C PRO A 107 73.82 64.08 -50.59
N GLU A 108 74.27 65.21 -51.13
CA GLU A 108 73.85 66.53 -50.66
C GLU A 108 72.33 66.64 -50.77
N THR A 109 71.67 66.66 -49.61
CA THR A 109 70.21 66.70 -49.54
C THR A 109 69.77 67.84 -48.64
N TYR A 110 68.92 68.72 -49.16
CA TYR A 110 68.36 69.81 -48.37
C TYR A 110 67.18 69.32 -47.54
N LYS A 111 67.25 69.53 -46.22
CA LYS A 111 66.16 69.24 -45.29
C LYS A 111 65.42 70.53 -44.96
N PRO A 112 64.28 70.83 -45.61
CA PRO A 112 63.57 72.07 -45.36
C PRO A 112 62.93 72.08 -43.97
N LEU A 113 62.80 73.28 -43.41
CA LEU A 113 62.08 73.55 -42.18
C LEU A 113 60.61 73.91 -42.51
N LEU A 114 59.66 73.54 -41.66
CA LEU A 114 58.23 73.84 -41.88
C LEU A 114 57.97 75.35 -42.12
N GLN A 115 58.77 76.24 -41.52
CA GLN A 115 58.69 77.70 -41.70
C GLN A 115 59.03 78.17 -43.12
N GLU A 116 59.71 77.34 -43.92
CA GLU A 116 60.06 77.61 -45.32
C GLU A 116 58.93 77.20 -46.29
N GLY A 117 57.75 76.83 -45.77
CA GLY A 117 56.58 76.45 -46.56
C GLY A 117 56.57 75.00 -47.06
N SER A 118 57.55 74.18 -46.64
CA SER A 118 57.65 72.76 -47.00
C SER A 118 58.26 71.96 -45.85
N GLY A 119 57.42 71.57 -44.88
CA GLY A 119 57.82 70.62 -43.84
C GLY A 119 57.96 69.22 -44.44
N ARG A 120 59.17 68.64 -44.39
CA ARG A 120 59.40 67.25 -44.79
C ARG A 120 59.92 66.47 -43.60
N THR A 121 59.36 65.29 -43.32
CA THR A 121 60.01 64.31 -42.44
C THR A 121 60.97 63.49 -43.28
N GLN A 122 62.22 63.39 -42.86
CA GLN A 122 63.26 62.70 -43.64
C GLN A 122 63.96 61.65 -42.79
N THR A 123 63.97 60.40 -43.27
CA THR A 123 64.73 59.31 -42.66
C THR A 123 66.15 59.29 -43.22
N ILE A 124 67.13 59.36 -42.35
CA ILE A 124 68.55 59.20 -42.68
C ILE A 124 68.96 57.80 -42.25
N ARG A 125 69.51 57.04 -43.21
CA ARG A 125 69.97 55.66 -43.01
C ARG A 125 71.48 55.61 -43.26
N MET A 126 72.22 55.08 -42.30
CA MET A 126 73.64 54.77 -42.42
C MET A 126 73.82 53.25 -42.38
N VAL A 127 74.45 52.71 -43.43
CA VAL A 127 74.83 51.29 -43.51
C VAL A 127 76.33 51.22 -43.25
N LEU A 128 76.72 50.54 -42.17
CA LEU A 128 78.11 50.38 -41.76
C LEU A 128 78.48 48.91 -41.71
N THR A 129 79.54 48.53 -42.41
CA THR A 129 80.14 47.20 -42.27
C THR A 129 81.01 47.15 -41.03
N VAL A 130 80.80 46.15 -40.18
CA VAL A 130 81.50 45.95 -38.91
C VAL A 130 82.17 44.58 -38.87
N SER A 131 83.21 44.43 -38.04
CA SER A 131 83.92 43.15 -37.90
C SER A 131 83.15 42.11 -37.05
N SER A 132 82.24 42.57 -36.18
CA SER A 132 81.30 41.71 -35.44
C SER A 132 80.01 42.49 -35.14
N THR A 133 78.88 41.96 -35.59
CA THR A 133 77.54 42.51 -35.27
C THR A 133 77.06 42.10 -33.88
N GLU A 134 77.58 41.00 -33.32
CA GLU A 134 77.28 40.54 -31.95
C GLU A 134 77.84 41.50 -30.88
N ALA A 135 78.95 42.16 -31.21
CA ALA A 135 79.58 43.16 -30.36
C ALA A 135 78.80 44.49 -30.29
N VAL A 136 77.64 44.61 -30.95
CA VAL A 136 76.80 45.82 -30.96
C VAL A 136 75.47 45.54 -30.25
N THR A 137 75.08 46.42 -29.32
CA THR A 137 73.77 46.30 -28.67
C THR A 137 72.68 46.83 -29.59
N LEU A 138 71.90 45.92 -30.16
CA LEU A 138 70.68 46.22 -30.88
C LEU A 138 69.56 46.52 -29.88
N LYS A 139 69.54 47.73 -29.31
CA LYS A 139 68.46 48.17 -28.43
C LYS A 139 67.56 49.14 -29.16
N ILE A 140 66.30 48.78 -29.33
CA ILE A 140 65.22 49.70 -29.68
C ILE A 140 64.76 50.33 -28.37
N ASP A 141 64.68 51.66 -28.30
CA ASP A 141 63.89 52.33 -27.27
C ASP A 141 62.44 52.46 -27.79
N PRO A 142 61.48 51.66 -27.28
CA PRO A 142 60.12 51.66 -27.80
C PRO A 142 59.33 52.94 -27.47
N ALA A 143 59.85 53.81 -26.60
CA ALA A 143 59.13 55.00 -26.14
C ALA A 143 59.12 56.15 -27.17
N VAL A 144 59.99 56.12 -28.19
CA VAL A 144 60.17 57.22 -29.17
C VAL A 144 60.20 56.68 -30.61
N VAL A 145 59.25 55.81 -30.98
CA VAL A 145 59.17 55.26 -32.34
C VAL A 145 57.80 55.56 -32.96
N LEU A 146 57.80 56.35 -34.03
CA LEU A 146 56.74 56.30 -35.04
C LEU A 146 56.91 54.96 -35.79
N ALA A 147 56.04 54.00 -35.51
CA ALA A 147 55.97 52.77 -36.29
C ALA A 147 55.58 53.11 -37.74
N THR A 148 56.26 52.51 -38.72
CA THR A 148 55.81 52.61 -40.10
C THR A 148 54.44 51.93 -40.22
N ARG A 149 53.60 52.42 -41.13
CA ARG A 149 52.28 51.80 -41.37
C ARG A 149 52.41 50.31 -41.70
N GLN A 150 53.42 49.94 -42.48
CA GLN A 150 53.74 48.55 -42.82
C GLN A 150 53.98 47.68 -41.58
N TYR A 151 54.76 48.18 -40.60
CA TYR A 151 55.02 47.44 -39.36
C TYR A 151 53.73 47.15 -38.58
N VAL A 152 52.82 48.14 -38.54
CA VAL A 152 51.52 47.97 -37.87
C VAL A 152 50.65 46.97 -38.63
N ASP A 153 50.55 47.10 -39.96
CA ASP A 153 49.75 46.19 -40.79
C ASP A 153 50.25 44.73 -40.68
N ASP A 154 51.56 44.50 -40.71
CA ASP A 154 52.16 43.17 -40.56
C ASP A 154 51.85 42.56 -39.18
N LYS A 155 51.93 43.36 -38.11
CA LYS A 155 51.60 42.90 -36.75
C LYS A 155 50.12 42.62 -36.56
N VAL A 156 49.24 43.38 -37.19
CA VAL A 156 47.80 43.12 -37.17
C VAL A 156 47.50 41.78 -37.85
N ILE A 157 48.11 41.50 -39.00
CA ILE A 157 47.94 40.21 -39.71
C ILE A 157 48.42 39.03 -38.85
N GLU A 158 49.59 39.15 -38.22
CA GLU A 158 50.14 38.12 -37.33
C GLU A 158 49.19 37.82 -36.15
N VAL A 159 48.66 38.86 -35.50
CA VAL A 159 47.73 38.71 -34.38
C VAL A 159 46.41 38.09 -34.83
N HIS A 160 45.86 38.50 -35.99
CA HIS A 160 44.66 37.89 -36.53
C HIS A 160 44.85 36.41 -36.83
N SER A 161 45.95 36.05 -37.50
CA SER A 161 46.27 34.65 -37.80
C SER A 161 46.40 33.81 -36.53
N TYR A 162 47.03 34.35 -35.47
CA TYR A 162 47.11 33.69 -34.18
C TYR A 162 45.72 33.49 -33.56
N ILE A 163 44.89 34.54 -33.49
CA ILE A 163 43.54 34.47 -32.91
C ILE A 163 42.67 33.46 -33.67
N ASP A 164 42.69 33.51 -35.00
CA ASP A 164 41.91 32.59 -35.83
C ASP A 164 42.33 31.14 -35.60
N SER A 165 43.64 30.88 -35.49
CA SER A 165 44.15 29.53 -35.15
C SER A 165 43.69 29.05 -33.77
N GLN A 166 43.66 29.94 -32.77
CA GLN A 166 43.21 29.61 -31.42
C GLN A 166 41.69 29.37 -31.39
N LEU A 167 40.91 30.16 -32.13
CA LEU A 167 39.46 29.99 -32.22
C LEU A 167 39.08 28.70 -32.97
N GLU A 168 39.81 28.39 -34.04
CA GLU A 168 39.64 27.13 -34.76
C GLU A 168 40.01 25.92 -33.89
N ALA A 169 41.09 26.01 -33.11
CA ALA A 169 41.44 25.01 -32.12
C ALA A 169 40.36 24.87 -31.04
N HIS A 170 39.85 25.97 -30.50
CA HIS A 170 38.79 25.97 -29.49
C HIS A 170 37.50 25.33 -30.02
N THR A 171 37.03 25.72 -31.21
CA THR A 171 35.80 25.18 -31.83
C THR A 171 35.90 23.70 -32.17
N ARG A 172 37.10 23.21 -32.49
CA ARG A 172 37.35 21.76 -32.67
C ARG A 172 37.57 21.02 -31.36
N SER A 173 38.01 21.72 -30.31
CA SER A 173 38.26 21.10 -29.02
C SER A 173 36.94 20.71 -28.35
N ARG A 174 36.96 19.57 -27.66
CA ARG A 174 35.96 19.22 -26.66
C ARG A 174 36.51 19.42 -25.24
N ASN A 175 37.51 20.30 -25.09
CA ASN A 175 38.23 20.50 -23.84
C ASN A 175 37.48 21.49 -22.94
N HIS A 176 36.25 21.13 -22.60
CA HIS A 176 35.44 21.79 -21.59
C HIS A 176 35.31 20.85 -20.39
N PRO A 177 35.12 21.39 -19.17
CA PRO A 177 34.88 20.56 -18.00
C PRO A 177 33.64 19.69 -18.20
N ASP A 178 33.70 18.47 -17.66
CA ASP A 178 32.54 17.57 -17.63
C ASP A 178 31.46 18.16 -16.72
N ALA A 179 30.19 17.90 -17.08
CA ALA A 179 29.08 18.34 -16.25
C ALA A 179 29.00 17.49 -14.98
N THR A 180 28.54 18.11 -13.91
CA THR A 180 28.17 17.43 -12.67
C THR A 180 26.72 17.72 -12.35
N THR A 181 26.17 17.06 -11.33
CA THR A 181 24.83 17.37 -10.82
C THR A 181 24.70 18.79 -10.26
N ALA A 182 25.82 19.48 -9.98
CA ALA A 182 25.85 20.83 -9.44
C ALA A 182 26.38 21.90 -10.42
N ALA A 183 27.15 21.52 -11.44
CA ALA A 183 27.82 22.44 -12.36
C ALA A 183 27.63 22.05 -13.83
N LYS A 184 27.42 23.05 -14.69
CA LYS A 184 27.26 22.85 -16.14
C LYS A 184 28.58 22.45 -16.79
N GLY A 185 28.52 21.54 -17.76
CA GLY A 185 29.67 21.04 -18.54
C GLY A 185 29.23 20.15 -19.70
N PHE A 186 30.14 19.39 -20.31
CA PHE A 186 29.80 18.36 -21.30
C PHE A 186 29.44 17.02 -20.64
N VAL A 187 28.57 16.26 -21.30
CA VAL A 187 28.11 14.95 -20.82
C VAL A 187 28.24 13.93 -21.95
N GLN A 188 28.68 12.72 -21.63
CA GLN A 188 28.64 11.59 -22.56
C GLN A 188 27.26 10.92 -22.52
N LEU A 189 26.73 10.54 -23.68
CA LEU A 189 25.44 9.85 -23.75
C LEU A 189 25.61 8.34 -23.55
N SER A 190 24.68 7.71 -22.84
CA SER A 190 24.58 6.25 -22.69
C SER A 190 23.22 5.72 -23.13
N SER A 191 23.20 4.58 -23.80
CA SER A 191 21.99 3.85 -24.22
C SER A 191 21.75 2.57 -23.42
N ASP A 192 22.49 2.40 -22.34
CA ASP A 192 22.30 1.31 -21.37
C ASP A 192 21.09 1.62 -20.48
N ASP A 193 20.31 0.60 -20.15
CA ASP A 193 19.10 0.67 -19.32
C ASP A 193 19.33 0.24 -17.87
N ASN A 194 20.57 -0.11 -17.51
CA ASN A 194 20.98 -0.53 -16.16
C ASN A 194 22.38 -0.01 -15.75
N SER A 195 22.83 1.10 -16.33
CA SER A 195 24.14 1.67 -16.03
C SER A 195 24.21 2.19 -14.59
N ALA A 196 25.31 1.91 -13.89
CA ALA A 196 25.62 2.47 -12.57
C ALA A 196 26.43 3.78 -12.65
N VAL A 197 26.65 4.30 -13.86
CA VAL A 197 27.51 5.46 -14.09
C VAL A 197 26.71 6.76 -13.96
N GLU A 198 27.22 7.69 -13.16
CA GLU A 198 26.56 8.97 -12.86
C GLU A 198 27.02 10.15 -13.73
N ASP A 199 28.09 9.99 -14.51
CA ASP A 199 28.66 11.03 -15.39
C ASP A 199 28.11 10.99 -16.84
N LYS A 200 27.07 10.18 -17.08
CA LYS A 200 26.44 10.01 -18.41
C LYS A 200 24.96 10.36 -18.40
N ALA A 201 24.49 10.94 -19.49
CA ALA A 201 23.07 11.22 -19.71
C ALA A 201 22.42 10.08 -20.51
N ALA A 202 21.21 9.71 -20.12
CA ALA A 202 20.42 8.71 -20.83
C ALA A 202 19.99 9.20 -22.23
N THR A 203 20.13 8.35 -23.25
CA THR A 203 19.58 8.63 -24.58
C THR A 203 18.07 8.36 -24.64
N PRO A 204 17.36 8.91 -25.64
CA PRO A 204 15.99 8.50 -25.94
C PRO A 204 15.84 6.98 -26.16
N ALA A 205 16.88 6.30 -26.63
CA ALA A 205 16.89 4.85 -26.79
C ALA A 205 16.90 4.12 -25.43
N ALA A 206 17.72 4.56 -24.46
CA ALA A 206 17.67 4.04 -23.09
C ALA A 206 16.29 4.25 -22.45
N VAL A 207 15.75 5.47 -22.55
CA VAL A 207 14.41 5.79 -22.01
C VAL A 207 13.32 4.92 -22.66
N LYS A 208 13.41 4.68 -23.98
CA LYS A 208 12.49 3.79 -24.69
C LYS A 208 12.57 2.34 -24.20
N LYS A 209 13.77 1.81 -23.93
CA LYS A 209 13.94 0.46 -23.36
C LYS A 209 13.30 0.35 -21.97
N VAL A 210 13.59 1.32 -21.09
CA VAL A 210 13.00 1.37 -19.74
C VAL A 210 11.48 1.45 -19.81
N ARG A 211 10.95 2.29 -20.71
CA ARG A 211 9.49 2.40 -20.93
C ARG A 211 8.89 1.09 -21.43
N ALA A 212 9.52 0.43 -22.41
CA ALA A 212 9.04 -0.86 -22.91
C ALA A 212 9.04 -1.93 -21.81
N LEU A 213 10.07 -1.97 -20.96
CA LEU A 213 10.10 -2.86 -19.80
C LEU A 213 8.99 -2.51 -18.80
N ALA A 214 8.77 -1.23 -18.50
CA ALA A 214 7.69 -0.79 -17.61
C ALA A 214 6.31 -1.18 -18.15
N GLU A 215 6.09 -1.10 -19.46
CA GLU A 215 4.84 -1.53 -20.12
C GLU A 215 4.59 -3.05 -20.03
N THR A 216 5.61 -3.87 -19.72
CA THR A 216 5.43 -5.31 -19.44
C THR A 216 5.07 -5.62 -17.99
N LYS A 217 5.16 -4.64 -17.08
CA LYS A 217 4.86 -4.84 -15.67
C LYS A 217 3.40 -4.50 -15.41
N ALA A 218 2.74 -5.28 -14.58
CA ALA A 218 1.40 -4.94 -14.11
C ALA A 218 1.46 -3.73 -13.15
N PRO A 219 0.40 -2.89 -13.07
CA PRO A 219 0.30 -1.84 -12.07
C PRO A 219 0.50 -2.40 -10.66
N ILE A 220 1.22 -1.66 -9.81
CA ILE A 220 1.41 -2.03 -8.39
C ILE A 220 0.07 -2.05 -7.67
N GLU A 221 -0.75 -1.02 -7.93
CA GLU A 221 -2.06 -0.86 -7.32
C GLU A 221 -3.14 -1.50 -8.21
N SER A 222 -3.83 -2.51 -7.69
CA SER A 222 -4.97 -3.18 -8.35
C SER A 222 -4.67 -3.68 -9.78
N PRO A 223 -3.67 -4.57 -9.98
CA PRO A 223 -3.40 -5.13 -11.30
C PRO A 223 -4.60 -5.93 -11.82
N VAL A 224 -4.94 -5.73 -13.09
CA VAL A 224 -5.92 -6.58 -13.80
C VAL A 224 -5.16 -7.73 -14.46
N PHE A 225 -5.38 -8.95 -14.00
CA PHE A 225 -4.81 -10.15 -14.61
C PHE A 225 -5.70 -10.66 -15.74
N THR A 226 -5.10 -10.99 -16.89
CA THR A 226 -5.78 -11.63 -18.03
C THR A 226 -5.03 -12.90 -18.46
N GLY A 227 -5.70 -13.84 -19.13
CA GLY A 227 -5.11 -15.12 -19.52
C GLY A 227 -4.89 -16.08 -18.34
N THR A 228 -3.75 -16.76 -18.29
CA THR A 228 -3.36 -17.74 -17.26
C THR A 228 -2.13 -17.26 -16.47
N PRO A 229 -2.26 -16.27 -15.57
CA PRO A 229 -1.15 -15.75 -14.79
C PRO A 229 -0.57 -16.85 -13.88
N THR A 230 0.76 -16.97 -13.82
CA THR A 230 1.44 -17.83 -12.87
C THR A 230 1.94 -17.00 -11.69
N THR A 231 1.82 -17.54 -10.49
CA THR A 231 2.38 -16.97 -9.26
C THR A 231 3.11 -18.05 -8.49
N PRO A 232 4.15 -17.72 -7.70
CA PRO A 232 4.75 -18.66 -6.76
C PRO A 232 3.68 -19.22 -5.82
N THR A 233 3.69 -20.55 -5.60
CA THR A 233 2.78 -21.23 -4.68
C THR A 233 3.11 -20.84 -3.24
N PRO A 234 2.19 -20.18 -2.52
CA PRO A 234 2.40 -19.87 -1.10
C PRO A 234 2.55 -21.15 -0.29
N ALA A 235 3.29 -21.08 0.83
CA ALA A 235 3.35 -22.20 1.77
C ALA A 235 1.97 -22.48 2.37
N VAL A 236 1.65 -23.74 2.65
CA VAL A 236 0.33 -24.17 3.18
C VAL A 236 -0.04 -23.51 4.53
N ALA A 237 0.91 -22.91 5.25
CA ALA A 237 0.66 -22.16 6.48
C ALA A 237 0.42 -20.65 6.25
N ALA A 238 0.50 -20.16 5.02
CA ALA A 238 0.32 -18.75 4.69
C ALA A 238 -1.07 -18.24 5.09
N SER A 239 -1.10 -17.02 5.64
CA SER A 239 -2.29 -16.33 6.15
C SER A 239 -2.26 -14.81 5.88
N GLY A 240 -1.35 -14.35 5.02
CA GLY A 240 -1.18 -12.94 4.69
C GLY A 240 -1.98 -12.54 3.45
N LEU A 241 -1.45 -11.58 2.71
CA LEU A 241 -2.01 -11.05 1.47
C LEU A 241 -1.39 -11.72 0.21
N GLU A 242 -0.87 -12.94 0.35
CA GLU A 242 -0.33 -13.69 -0.79
C GLU A 242 -1.42 -14.02 -1.81
N ILE A 243 -1.07 -14.03 -3.11
CA ILE A 243 -2.00 -14.46 -4.15
C ILE A 243 -2.18 -15.98 -4.07
N ALA A 244 -3.38 -16.42 -3.70
CA ALA A 244 -3.74 -17.83 -3.72
C ALA A 244 -3.81 -18.34 -5.17
N ASN A 245 -2.95 -19.30 -5.52
CA ASN A 245 -2.97 -19.98 -6.81
C ASN A 245 -3.71 -21.33 -6.73
N ALA A 246 -3.94 -21.95 -7.89
CA ALA A 246 -4.71 -23.19 -7.97
C ALA A 246 -4.09 -24.34 -7.14
N GLU A 247 -2.76 -24.44 -7.11
CA GLU A 247 -2.03 -25.45 -6.34
C GLU A 247 -2.24 -25.26 -4.84
N PHE A 248 -2.08 -24.03 -4.33
CA PHE A 248 -2.30 -23.71 -2.92
C PHE A 248 -3.74 -23.98 -2.47
N VAL A 249 -4.73 -23.65 -3.30
CA VAL A 249 -6.14 -23.93 -3.00
C VAL A 249 -6.39 -25.44 -2.99
N ALA A 250 -5.85 -26.19 -3.95
CA ALA A 250 -5.98 -27.65 -3.98
C ALA A 250 -5.35 -28.30 -2.74
N GLU A 251 -4.16 -27.85 -2.31
CA GLU A 251 -3.51 -28.33 -1.09
C GLU A 251 -4.29 -27.98 0.18
N LYS A 252 -4.82 -26.75 0.30
CA LYS A 252 -5.67 -26.34 1.43
C LYS A 252 -6.96 -27.16 1.50
N ILE A 253 -7.60 -27.44 0.37
CA ILE A 253 -8.78 -28.31 0.31
C ILE A 253 -8.40 -29.74 0.68
N ALA A 254 -7.30 -30.27 0.15
CA ALA A 254 -6.81 -31.61 0.50
C ALA A 254 -6.47 -31.71 1.99
N ALA A 255 -5.86 -30.69 2.59
CA ALA A 255 -5.60 -30.61 4.01
C ALA A 255 -6.89 -30.53 4.84
N LEU A 256 -7.88 -29.75 4.40
CA LEU A 256 -9.19 -29.68 5.06
C LEU A 256 -9.92 -31.03 5.01
N VAL A 257 -10.00 -31.65 3.83
CA VAL A 257 -10.61 -32.97 3.61
C VAL A 257 -9.85 -34.06 4.37
N GLY A 258 -8.52 -34.03 4.36
CA GLY A 258 -7.66 -34.95 5.12
C GLY A 258 -7.71 -34.72 6.63
N SER A 259 -8.06 -33.52 7.09
CA SER A 259 -8.31 -33.20 8.50
C SER A 259 -9.71 -33.59 8.99
N ALA A 260 -10.55 -34.12 8.09
CA ALA A 260 -11.82 -34.76 8.42
C ALA A 260 -11.80 -36.31 8.43
N PRO A 261 -10.80 -37.02 9.03
CA PRO A 261 -10.77 -38.48 9.02
C PRO A 261 -11.97 -39.15 9.71
N GLY A 262 -12.75 -38.43 10.53
CA GLY A 262 -13.93 -39.01 11.19
C GLY A 262 -15.27 -38.61 10.56
N VAL A 263 -15.38 -37.43 9.94
CA VAL A 263 -16.67 -36.92 9.43
C VAL A 263 -16.97 -37.42 8.02
N LEU A 264 -15.95 -37.52 7.17
CA LEU A 264 -16.12 -38.10 5.84
C LEU A 264 -16.27 -39.63 5.91
N ASP A 265 -15.55 -40.26 6.85
CA ASP A 265 -15.71 -41.67 7.19
C ASP A 265 -17.14 -41.91 7.72
N THR A 266 -17.64 -41.13 8.67
CA THR A 266 -19.04 -41.29 9.12
C THR A 266 -20.08 -41.05 8.03
N LEU A 267 -19.90 -40.10 7.11
CA LEU A 267 -20.84 -39.95 5.98
C LEU A 267 -20.76 -41.12 4.99
N GLN A 268 -19.56 -41.66 4.74
CA GLN A 268 -19.36 -42.82 3.89
C GLN A 268 -19.85 -44.11 4.56
N GLU A 269 -19.63 -44.25 5.87
CA GLU A 269 -20.15 -45.32 6.73
C GLU A 269 -21.68 -45.24 6.82
N ILE A 270 -22.28 -44.06 6.96
CA ILE A 270 -23.74 -43.88 6.92
C ILE A 270 -24.26 -44.25 5.53
N SER A 271 -23.62 -43.78 4.46
CA SER A 271 -24.03 -44.12 3.08
C SER A 271 -23.92 -45.63 2.84
N ALA A 272 -22.84 -46.27 3.29
CA ALA A 272 -22.64 -47.72 3.19
C ALA A 272 -23.59 -48.52 4.10
N ALA A 273 -23.87 -48.04 5.33
CA ALA A 273 -24.83 -48.65 6.26
C ALA A 273 -26.27 -48.56 5.73
N LEU A 274 -26.58 -47.52 4.96
CA LEU A 274 -27.82 -47.37 4.21
C LEU A 274 -27.76 -48.01 2.80
N ASN A 275 -26.68 -48.74 2.49
CA ASN A 275 -26.41 -49.42 1.22
C ASN A 275 -26.56 -48.54 -0.02
N ASN A 276 -26.20 -47.26 0.10
CA ASN A 276 -26.36 -46.23 -0.94
C ASN A 276 -27.79 -46.17 -1.51
N ASN A 277 -28.81 -46.46 -0.71
CA ASN A 277 -30.20 -46.54 -1.19
C ASN A 277 -30.88 -45.15 -1.17
N PRO A 278 -31.13 -44.52 -2.35
CA PRO A 278 -31.82 -43.23 -2.41
C PRO A 278 -33.28 -43.31 -1.96
N ASP A 279 -33.86 -44.51 -1.95
CA ASP A 279 -35.23 -44.81 -1.53
C ASP A 279 -35.30 -45.44 -0.13
N PHE A 280 -34.26 -45.30 0.70
CA PHE A 280 -34.18 -45.95 2.02
C PHE A 280 -35.44 -45.73 2.87
N ALA A 281 -36.00 -44.52 2.87
CA ALA A 281 -37.24 -44.21 3.59
C ALA A 281 -38.44 -45.02 3.05
N ASN A 282 -38.60 -45.09 1.73
CA ASN A 282 -39.66 -45.85 1.08
C ASN A 282 -39.50 -47.36 1.32
N GLU A 283 -38.27 -47.86 1.30
CA GLU A 283 -37.95 -49.26 1.57
C GLU A 283 -38.22 -49.64 3.03
N MET A 284 -37.82 -48.79 3.99
CA MET A 284 -38.15 -48.99 5.41
C MET A 284 -39.66 -48.97 5.64
N ILE A 285 -40.40 -48.05 5.02
CA ILE A 285 -41.87 -48.02 5.07
C ILE A 285 -42.46 -49.34 4.53
N ARG A 286 -41.95 -49.84 3.39
CA ARG A 286 -42.39 -51.11 2.79
C ARG A 286 -42.10 -52.31 3.69
N GLN A 287 -40.92 -52.36 4.30
CA GLN A 287 -40.55 -53.42 5.26
C GLN A 287 -41.40 -53.35 6.53
N LEU A 288 -41.64 -52.16 7.09
CA LEU A 288 -42.48 -51.98 8.27
C LEU A 288 -43.95 -52.31 8.00
N ALA A 289 -44.48 -51.91 6.85
CA ALA A 289 -45.82 -52.29 6.40
C ALA A 289 -45.97 -53.81 6.23
N GLY A 290 -44.89 -54.48 5.81
CA GLY A 290 -44.81 -55.94 5.72
C GLY A 290 -44.50 -56.67 7.04
N LYS A 291 -44.25 -55.98 8.16
CA LYS A 291 -43.95 -56.58 9.47
C LYS A 291 -45.17 -56.78 10.38
N GLN A 292 -46.36 -56.34 9.95
CA GLN A 292 -47.62 -56.70 10.64
C GLN A 292 -47.98 -58.21 10.62
N PRO A 293 -47.56 -59.07 9.67
CA PRO A 293 -48.03 -60.45 9.65
C PRO A 293 -46.96 -61.40 10.22
N LEU A 294 -47.00 -61.63 11.53
CA LEU A 294 -46.49 -62.90 12.08
C LEU A 294 -47.39 -63.51 13.16
N ASP A 295 -48.36 -62.75 13.69
CA ASP A 295 -49.41 -63.30 14.54
C ASP A 295 -50.73 -63.40 13.76
N GLY A 296 -51.16 -64.64 13.51
CA GLY A 296 -52.39 -64.92 12.77
C GLY A 296 -53.63 -64.37 13.47
N THR A 297 -53.60 -64.20 14.79
CA THR A 297 -54.74 -63.68 15.58
C THR A 297 -54.92 -62.18 15.34
N LEU A 298 -53.83 -61.41 15.43
CA LEU A 298 -53.83 -59.96 15.17
C LEU A 298 -54.16 -59.63 13.70
N THR A 299 -53.68 -60.45 12.76
CA THR A 299 -54.04 -60.32 11.34
C THR A 299 -55.53 -60.55 11.12
N ASN A 300 -56.09 -61.59 11.75
CA ASN A 300 -57.50 -61.90 11.63
C ASN A 300 -58.38 -60.85 12.32
N ILE A 301 -57.95 -60.24 13.42
CA ILE A 301 -58.73 -59.22 14.14
C ILE A 301 -58.67 -57.84 13.46
N SER A 302 -57.53 -57.49 12.86
CA SER A 302 -57.33 -56.19 12.20
C SER A 302 -58.31 -55.99 11.04
N GLY A 303 -59.12 -54.92 11.10
CA GLY A 303 -60.09 -54.59 10.06
C GLY A 303 -61.44 -55.31 10.17
N LYS A 304 -61.63 -56.21 11.14
CA LYS A 304 -62.97 -56.76 11.45
C LYS A 304 -63.84 -55.72 12.14
N ASN A 305 -65.11 -55.67 11.77
CA ASN A 305 -66.11 -54.91 12.52
C ASN A 305 -66.58 -55.68 13.77
N VAL A 306 -67.39 -55.05 14.62
CA VAL A 306 -67.86 -55.63 15.88
C VAL A 306 -68.53 -57.01 15.68
N ALA A 307 -69.38 -57.17 14.66
CA ALA A 307 -70.08 -58.43 14.41
C ALA A 307 -69.10 -59.56 14.04
N GLN A 308 -68.15 -59.28 13.16
CA GLN A 308 -67.13 -60.23 12.72
C GLN A 308 -66.15 -60.59 13.84
N LEU A 309 -65.89 -59.65 14.78
CA LEU A 309 -65.06 -59.89 15.95
C LEU A 309 -65.75 -60.83 16.94
N LEU A 310 -67.05 -60.62 17.18
CA LEU A 310 -67.86 -61.48 18.05
C LEU A 310 -67.90 -62.92 17.55
N GLU A 311 -67.99 -63.10 16.23
CA GLU A 311 -67.96 -64.41 15.57
C GLU A 311 -66.57 -65.06 15.66
N TYR A 312 -65.49 -64.30 15.41
CA TYR A 312 -64.12 -64.80 15.55
C TYR A 312 -63.80 -65.27 16.98
N LEU A 313 -64.36 -64.61 17.99
CA LEU A 313 -64.21 -64.96 19.41
C LEU A 313 -65.16 -66.07 19.87
N GLY A 314 -66.04 -66.60 19.01
CA GLY A 314 -66.98 -67.68 19.35
C GLY A 314 -68.04 -67.32 20.39
N LEU A 315 -68.26 -66.01 20.64
CA LEU A 315 -69.18 -65.52 21.67
C LEU A 315 -70.66 -65.88 21.44
N PRO A 316 -71.19 -65.90 20.20
CA PRO A 316 -72.58 -66.29 19.94
C PRO A 316 -72.90 -67.74 20.38
N GLU A 317 -71.94 -68.66 20.25
CA GLU A 317 -72.11 -70.07 20.65
C GLU A 317 -71.97 -70.25 22.17
N LEU A 318 -71.13 -69.45 22.83
CA LEU A 318 -70.96 -69.46 24.29
C LEU A 318 -72.19 -68.89 25.04
N LEU A 319 -72.85 -67.89 24.47
CA LEU A 319 -74.10 -67.33 25.00
C LEU A 319 -75.30 -68.28 24.82
N GLY A 320 -75.29 -69.11 23.77
CA GLY A 320 -76.33 -70.12 23.54
C GLY A 320 -76.27 -71.34 24.49
N LYS A 321 -75.12 -71.60 25.13
CA LYS A 321 -74.90 -72.80 25.96
C LYS A 321 -74.99 -72.60 27.48
N LYS A 322 -75.12 -71.38 28.00
CA LYS A 322 -75.17 -71.10 29.46
C LYS A 322 -76.56 -70.84 30.05
N PHE A 323 -77.64 -70.96 29.28
CA PHE A 323 -79.01 -70.96 29.81
C PHE A 323 -79.69 -72.30 29.51
N ASP A 324 -79.32 -73.32 30.29
CA ASP A 324 -79.97 -74.62 30.31
C ASP A 324 -81.38 -74.48 30.91
N LYS A 325 -82.43 -74.61 30.08
CA LYS A 325 -83.85 -74.52 30.49
C LYS A 325 -84.35 -75.87 31.00
N THR A 326 -83.76 -76.37 32.09
CA THR A 326 -84.19 -77.66 32.66
C THR A 326 -84.11 -77.67 34.20
N GLY A 327 -85.27 -77.70 34.88
CA GLY A 327 -85.38 -78.27 36.23
C GLY A 327 -86.29 -77.56 37.25
N GLY A 328 -87.48 -78.12 37.52
CA GLY A 328 -88.21 -77.98 38.79
C GLY A 328 -89.72 -77.65 38.69
N VAL A 329 -90.59 -78.64 38.89
CA VAL A 329 -92.07 -78.49 39.01
C VAL A 329 -92.46 -78.40 40.50
N VAL A 330 -93.36 -77.48 40.86
CA VAL A 330 -93.95 -77.33 42.22
C VAL A 330 -95.44 -77.67 42.14
N ASP A 331 -95.88 -78.74 42.81
CA ASP A 331 -97.29 -79.13 42.93
C ASP A 331 -97.97 -78.38 44.09
N GLY A 332 -98.80 -77.39 43.75
CA GLY A 332 -99.64 -76.63 44.68
C GLY A 332 -100.70 -75.84 43.91
N GLU A 333 -101.90 -75.69 44.47
CA GLU A 333 -102.98 -74.96 43.79
C GLU A 333 -102.87 -73.47 44.07
N ILE A 334 -102.86 -72.67 43.00
CA ILE A 334 -103.15 -71.24 43.07
C ILE A 334 -104.63 -71.11 42.75
N THR A 335 -105.44 -70.75 43.76
CA THR A 335 -106.87 -70.50 43.52
C THR A 335 -107.07 -69.26 42.64
N SER A 336 -108.23 -69.12 42.01
CA SER A 336 -108.56 -68.00 41.11
C SER A 336 -108.52 -66.61 41.75
N THR A 337 -108.34 -66.51 43.06
CA THR A 337 -108.15 -65.26 43.82
C THR A 337 -106.69 -65.02 44.22
N GLY A 338 -105.74 -65.82 43.74
CA GLY A 338 -104.30 -65.65 43.96
C GLY A 338 -103.75 -66.28 45.24
N ILE A 339 -104.53 -67.11 45.94
CA ILE A 339 -104.08 -67.79 47.17
C ILE A 339 -103.33 -69.08 46.80
N VAL A 340 -102.08 -69.21 47.27
CA VAL A 340 -101.25 -70.42 47.16
C VAL A 340 -101.58 -71.36 48.32
N ARG A 341 -102.00 -72.60 48.04
CA ARG A 341 -102.33 -73.61 49.07
C ARG A 341 -101.47 -74.86 48.91
N ALA A 342 -100.78 -75.25 49.99
CA ALA A 342 -100.20 -76.58 50.14
C ALA A 342 -101.28 -77.55 50.70
N LYS A 343 -101.39 -78.76 50.13
CA LYS A 343 -102.51 -79.68 50.39
C LYS A 343 -102.40 -80.55 51.66
N SER A 344 -101.50 -80.28 52.60
CA SER A 344 -101.40 -81.06 53.84
C SER A 344 -101.40 -80.19 55.10
N SER A 345 -102.43 -80.42 55.94
CA SER A 345 -102.61 -80.18 57.39
C SER A 345 -102.12 -78.89 58.08
N SER A 346 -101.48 -77.94 57.41
CA SER A 346 -101.12 -76.62 57.93
C SER A 346 -100.94 -75.66 56.75
N THR A 347 -101.84 -74.70 56.59
CA THR A 347 -101.82 -73.80 55.42
C THR A 347 -101.30 -72.43 55.83
N ILE A 348 -100.10 -72.08 55.39
CA ILE A 348 -99.63 -70.69 55.45
C ILE A 348 -100.41 -69.91 54.41
N GLU A 349 -101.38 -69.09 54.85
CA GLU A 349 -102.19 -68.29 53.94
C GLU A 349 -101.63 -66.87 53.85
N LEU A 350 -100.97 -66.57 52.73
CA LEU A 350 -100.63 -65.22 52.34
C LEU A 350 -101.77 -64.68 51.47
N ASN A 351 -102.77 -64.06 52.10
CA ASN A 351 -103.88 -63.43 51.40
C ASN A 351 -103.56 -61.94 51.17
N PRO A 352 -103.26 -61.50 49.93
CA PRO A 352 -102.91 -60.12 49.64
C PRO A 352 -104.07 -59.12 49.79
N ASN A 353 -105.30 -59.60 50.00
CA ASN A 353 -106.48 -58.75 50.25
C ASN A 353 -106.75 -58.50 51.74
N GLU A 354 -106.03 -59.14 52.65
CA GLU A 354 -106.04 -58.82 54.09
C GLU A 354 -104.81 -57.96 54.43
N SER A 355 -104.97 -56.92 55.25
CA SER A 355 -103.91 -55.93 55.53
C SER A 355 -102.76 -56.45 56.40
N ARG A 356 -102.78 -57.72 56.84
CA ARG A 356 -101.71 -58.35 57.64
C ARG A 356 -101.55 -59.83 57.26
N PRO A 357 -100.33 -60.33 56.98
CA PRO A 357 -100.11 -61.75 56.74
C PRO A 357 -100.45 -62.57 58.00
N ARG A 358 -101.19 -63.66 57.83
CA ARG A 358 -101.59 -64.58 58.92
C ARG A 358 -101.04 -65.98 58.70
N LEU A 359 -100.71 -66.64 59.79
CA LEU A 359 -100.48 -68.08 59.80
C LEU A 359 -101.76 -68.72 60.36
N THR A 360 -102.45 -69.49 59.54
CA THR A 360 -103.67 -70.19 59.96
C THR A 360 -103.39 -71.69 59.97
N SER A 361 -103.79 -72.35 61.05
CA SER A 361 -103.65 -73.79 61.19
C SER A 361 -105.02 -74.40 61.48
N ARG A 362 -105.29 -75.55 60.87
CA ARG A 362 -106.50 -76.34 61.13
C ARG A 362 -106.10 -77.54 61.96
N VAL A 363 -106.16 -77.43 63.28
CA VAL A 363 -105.85 -78.55 64.17
C VAL A 363 -106.95 -78.69 65.23
N GLY A 364 -107.83 -79.66 64.98
CA GLY A 364 -108.88 -80.10 65.90
C GLY A 364 -109.82 -81.07 65.19
N LYS A 365 -110.19 -82.17 65.86
CA LYS A 365 -111.00 -83.28 65.30
C LYS A 365 -112.38 -82.82 64.78
N ASP A 366 -112.80 -81.61 65.16
CA ASP A 366 -114.12 -81.02 64.86
C ASP A 366 -114.07 -79.86 63.83
N GLY A 367 -112.92 -79.60 63.20
CA GLY A 367 -112.84 -78.83 61.95
C GLY A 367 -112.80 -77.30 62.03
N GLU A 368 -112.70 -76.68 63.21
CA GLU A 368 -112.57 -75.22 63.38
C GLU A 368 -111.15 -74.67 63.08
N TRP A 369 -111.06 -73.40 62.69
CA TRP A 369 -109.83 -72.70 62.29
C TRP A 369 -109.25 -71.85 63.43
N TYR A 370 -107.94 -71.95 63.66
CA TYR A 370 -107.21 -71.07 64.59
C TYR A 370 -106.22 -70.19 63.81
N SER A 371 -106.35 -68.87 63.95
CA SER A 371 -105.48 -67.88 63.30
C SER A 371 -104.52 -67.26 64.30
N SER A 372 -103.24 -67.16 63.94
CA SER A 372 -102.23 -66.36 64.66
C SER A 372 -101.59 -65.36 63.71
N TYR A 373 -101.55 -64.09 64.11
CA TYR A 373 -100.93 -63.02 63.31
C TYR A 373 -99.46 -62.86 63.68
N LEU A 374 -98.57 -62.82 62.67
CA LEU A 374 -97.17 -62.45 62.89
C LEU A 374 -97.10 -60.95 63.23
N GLN A 375 -96.57 -60.63 64.41
CA GLN A 375 -96.39 -59.25 64.84
C GLN A 375 -95.24 -58.60 64.04
N GLN A 376 -95.54 -57.51 63.32
CA GLN A 376 -94.53 -56.68 62.69
C GLN A 376 -93.75 -55.93 63.78
N LYS A 377 -92.49 -56.30 64.01
CA LYS A 377 -91.53 -55.48 64.73
C LYS A 377 -90.27 -55.36 63.88
N THR A 378 -90.11 -54.17 63.31
CA THR A 378 -88.91 -53.60 62.65
C THR A 378 -87.59 -54.33 62.95
N GLY A 379 -87.02 -54.99 61.93
CA GLY A 379 -85.71 -55.64 62.01
C GLY A 379 -85.42 -56.54 60.79
N THR A 380 -84.42 -56.15 60.01
CA THR A 380 -83.99 -56.56 58.66
C THR A 380 -83.68 -58.06 58.45
N ILE A 381 -83.98 -58.58 57.24
CA ILE A 381 -83.46 -59.86 56.70
C ILE A 381 -82.12 -59.56 55.99
N ALA A 382 -81.06 -60.29 56.38
CA ALA A 382 -79.66 -60.09 56.01
C ALA A 382 -79.33 -60.34 54.52
N HIS A 383 -78.24 -59.72 54.02
CA HIS A 383 -77.64 -59.94 52.70
C HIS A 383 -76.19 -60.44 52.80
N LEU A 384 -76.00 -61.68 52.33
CA LEU A 384 -74.85 -62.26 51.60
C LEU A 384 -73.41 -61.86 51.99
N ASP A 385 -72.97 -62.32 53.16
CA ASP A 385 -71.67 -63.01 53.37
C ASP A 385 -71.27 -63.86 52.13
N ASP A 386 -70.03 -64.04 51.65
CA ASP A 386 -68.69 -63.72 52.12
C ASP A 386 -67.67 -64.21 51.07
N ILE A 387 -66.66 -63.40 50.67
CA ILE A 387 -65.27 -63.87 50.44
C ILE A 387 -64.30 -62.78 50.95
N PRO A 388 -63.42 -63.09 51.93
CA PRO A 388 -62.60 -62.09 52.61
C PRO A 388 -61.12 -62.04 52.16
N ALA A 389 -60.50 -60.93 52.58
CA ALA A 389 -59.10 -60.73 52.97
C ALA A 389 -58.00 -60.57 51.89
N ALA A 390 -57.64 -59.30 51.69
CA ALA A 390 -56.30 -58.77 51.48
C ALA A 390 -55.52 -59.14 50.20
N THR A 391 -55.44 -58.20 49.26
CA THR A 391 -54.14 -57.66 48.81
C THR A 391 -54.30 -56.23 48.32
N ASN A 392 -53.44 -55.35 48.85
CA ASN A 392 -53.20 -54.03 48.31
C ASN A 392 -52.52 -54.17 46.93
N ILE A 393 -53.23 -53.85 45.85
CA ILE A 393 -52.58 -53.49 44.58
C ILE A 393 -53.00 -52.07 44.25
N VAL A 394 -52.19 -51.14 44.75
CA VAL A 394 -52.02 -49.83 44.13
C VAL A 394 -51.09 -50.05 42.95
N GLN A 395 -51.59 -49.86 41.72
CA GLN A 395 -50.74 -49.54 40.58
C GLN A 395 -51.16 -48.19 40.03
N GLY A 396 -50.49 -47.16 40.54
CA GLY A 396 -50.45 -45.84 39.96
C GLY A 396 -49.73 -45.86 38.62
N THR A 397 -50.30 -45.12 37.67
CA THR A 397 -49.65 -44.70 36.44
C THR A 397 -48.51 -43.72 36.76
N GLY A 398 -47.30 -44.06 36.33
CA GLY A 398 -46.23 -43.09 36.09
C GLY A 398 -45.05 -43.14 37.07
N GLN A 399 -44.04 -43.94 36.73
CA GLN A 399 -42.67 -43.84 37.27
C GLN A 399 -41.95 -42.68 36.54
N SER A 400 -41.89 -41.50 37.16
CA SER A 400 -40.81 -40.54 36.91
C SER A 400 -40.30 -40.06 38.26
N THR A 401 -39.00 -40.22 38.51
CA THR A 401 -38.36 -39.85 39.77
C THR A 401 -37.63 -38.51 39.74
N THR A 402 -37.79 -37.68 38.72
CA THR A 402 -37.30 -36.29 38.80
C THR A 402 -38.12 -35.36 37.90
N SER A 403 -39.19 -34.81 38.50
CA SER A 403 -39.91 -33.59 38.09
C SER A 403 -40.60 -33.60 36.72
N VAL A 404 -41.83 -34.12 36.68
CA VAL A 404 -42.73 -33.92 35.53
C VAL A 404 -43.35 -32.53 35.63
N ILE A 405 -42.81 -31.57 34.86
CA ILE A 405 -43.39 -30.24 34.73
C ILE A 405 -44.66 -30.35 33.88
N SER A 406 -45.80 -29.85 34.40
CA SER A 406 -47.05 -29.81 33.63
C SER A 406 -46.90 -28.95 32.38
N GLN A 407 -47.74 -29.14 31.36
CA GLN A 407 -47.77 -28.26 30.19
C GLN A 407 -47.82 -26.77 30.61
N LYS A 408 -48.58 -26.47 31.68
CA LYS A 408 -48.62 -25.15 32.31
C LYS A 408 -47.26 -24.74 32.90
N GLY A 409 -46.54 -25.63 33.58
CA GLY A 409 -45.19 -25.32 34.08
C GLY A 409 -44.15 -25.12 32.98
N VAL A 410 -44.30 -25.74 31.80
CA VAL A 410 -43.47 -25.47 30.63
C VAL A 410 -43.79 -24.10 30.04
N THR A 411 -45.07 -23.78 29.90
CA THR A 411 -45.52 -22.45 29.46
C THR A 411 -45.10 -21.37 30.45
N ASP A 412 -45.27 -21.58 31.76
CA ASP A 412 -44.87 -20.63 32.80
C ASP A 412 -43.34 -20.43 32.83
N ALA A 413 -42.54 -21.48 32.55
CA ALA A 413 -41.08 -21.37 32.46
C ALA A 413 -40.61 -20.57 31.23
N LEU A 414 -41.23 -20.77 30.06
CA LEU A 414 -40.90 -19.99 28.85
C LEU A 414 -41.41 -18.54 28.93
N SER A 415 -42.59 -18.32 29.52
CA SER A 415 -43.17 -16.98 29.69
C SER A 415 -42.42 -16.10 30.67
N ALA A 416 -41.67 -16.68 31.62
CA ALA A 416 -40.95 -15.95 32.66
C ALA A 416 -39.53 -15.52 32.25
N HIS A 417 -38.89 -16.16 31.25
CA HIS A 417 -37.45 -15.93 30.98
C HIS A 417 -37.10 -15.81 29.47
N GLY A 418 -38.08 -15.82 28.57
CA GLY A 418 -37.86 -15.69 27.13
C GLY A 418 -37.67 -14.24 26.68
N ILE A 419 -36.61 -13.99 25.91
CA ILE A 419 -36.42 -12.71 25.20
C ILE A 419 -37.50 -12.52 24.12
N GLY A 420 -38.05 -11.30 24.03
CA GLY A 420 -39.02 -10.89 23.01
C GLY A 420 -40.48 -11.23 23.34
N TYR A 421 -40.74 -12.00 24.39
CA TYR A 421 -42.12 -12.25 24.86
C TYR A 421 -42.60 -11.09 25.73
N GLY A 422 -43.56 -10.31 25.24
CA GLY A 422 -44.13 -9.16 25.97
C GLY A 422 -43.18 -7.95 26.16
N GLN A 423 -42.03 -7.94 25.48
CA GLN A 423 -41.07 -6.84 25.47
C GLN A 423 -41.29 -5.94 24.24
N GLN A 424 -40.92 -4.67 24.33
CA GLN A 424 -41.00 -3.72 23.21
C GLN A 424 -39.66 -3.00 23.01
N TYR A 425 -39.36 -2.64 21.76
CA TYR A 425 -38.18 -1.83 21.46
C TYR A 425 -38.40 -0.38 21.91
N MET A 426 -37.55 0.10 22.81
CA MET A 426 -37.58 1.46 23.36
C MET A 426 -36.32 2.22 22.98
N ASN A 427 -36.48 3.47 22.54
CA ASN A 427 -35.36 4.38 22.27
C ASN A 427 -34.89 5.00 23.58
N MET A 428 -33.65 4.73 23.96
CA MET A 428 -33.09 5.12 25.25
C MET A 428 -32.11 6.30 25.18
N MET A 429 -31.97 6.95 24.02
CA MET A 429 -31.03 8.07 23.81
C MET A 429 -31.16 9.22 24.82
N GLY A 430 -32.36 9.47 25.35
CA GLY A 430 -32.59 10.50 26.37
C GLY A 430 -32.27 10.07 27.81
N SER A 431 -32.06 8.78 28.07
CA SER A 431 -31.94 8.21 29.42
C SER A 431 -30.69 7.35 29.64
N ARG A 432 -29.85 7.19 28.62
CA ARG A 432 -28.60 6.43 28.66
C ARG A 432 -27.44 7.29 28.19
N GLN A 433 -26.31 7.12 28.85
CA GLN A 433 -25.05 7.76 28.53
C GLN A 433 -23.93 6.72 28.59
N PRO A 434 -22.99 6.73 27.63
CA PRO A 434 -21.84 5.82 27.65
C PRO A 434 -21.03 5.92 28.94
N GLY A 435 -20.53 4.79 29.42
CA GLY A 435 -19.71 4.68 30.63
C GLY A 435 -20.49 4.69 31.94
N SER A 436 -21.78 5.04 31.94
CA SER A 436 -22.63 4.92 33.11
C SER A 436 -23.20 3.51 33.27
N TRP A 437 -23.34 3.05 34.51
CA TRP A 437 -23.89 1.73 34.84
C TRP A 437 -25.40 1.77 35.01
N TYR A 438 -26.08 0.80 34.39
CA TYR A 438 -27.53 0.67 34.42
C TYR A 438 -27.93 -0.73 34.88
N PRO A 439 -28.92 -0.86 35.79
CA PRO A 439 -29.45 -2.15 36.16
C PRO A 439 -30.55 -2.62 35.20
N ASN A 440 -30.57 -3.91 34.88
CA ASN A 440 -31.74 -4.58 34.33
C ASN A 440 -32.61 -5.11 35.47
N ASN A 441 -33.68 -4.38 35.80
CA ASN A 441 -34.66 -4.77 36.83
C ASN A 441 -36.04 -5.10 36.22
N THR A 442 -36.07 -5.65 35.01
CA THR A 442 -37.32 -5.89 34.29
C THR A 442 -38.00 -7.21 34.65
N GLY A 443 -37.36 -8.03 35.48
CA GLY A 443 -37.82 -9.39 35.81
C GLY A 443 -37.53 -10.38 34.69
N ARG A 444 -36.75 -10.00 33.67
CA ARG A 444 -36.41 -10.82 32.48
C ARG A 444 -35.16 -10.29 31.76
N PRO A 445 -34.49 -11.10 30.92
CA PRO A 445 -33.37 -10.63 30.10
C PRO A 445 -33.81 -9.55 29.11
N ILE A 446 -32.99 -8.53 28.89
CA ILE A 446 -33.22 -7.49 27.87
C ILE A 446 -32.16 -7.59 26.77
N PHE A 447 -32.50 -7.11 25.58
CA PHE A 447 -31.53 -7.00 24.47
C PHE A 447 -31.25 -5.55 24.15
N ILE A 448 -29.98 -5.20 24.21
CA ILE A 448 -29.51 -3.86 23.96
C ILE A 448 -28.82 -3.81 22.60
N MET A 449 -29.11 -2.76 21.85
CA MET A 449 -28.48 -2.46 20.57
C MET A 449 -28.05 -1.00 20.56
N VAL A 450 -26.75 -0.77 20.36
CA VAL A 450 -26.16 0.55 20.35
C VAL A 450 -25.48 0.78 19.02
N PHE A 451 -25.81 1.90 18.40
CA PHE A 451 -25.15 2.39 17.19
C PHE A 451 -24.28 3.59 17.55
N VAL A 452 -23.01 3.52 17.19
CA VAL A 452 -22.04 4.59 17.36
C VAL A 452 -21.57 5.08 16.02
N GLY A 453 -21.26 6.37 15.91
CA GLY A 453 -20.57 6.84 14.72
C GLY A 453 -20.02 8.25 14.80
N ARG A 454 -18.92 8.49 14.09
CA ARG A 454 -18.20 9.76 14.04
C ARG A 454 -18.37 10.41 12.67
N ASP A 455 -18.94 11.62 12.63
CA ASP A 455 -19.30 12.29 11.37
C ASP A 455 -18.29 13.36 10.91
N SER A 456 -17.07 13.45 11.49
CA SER A 456 -16.08 14.47 11.07
C SER A 456 -14.65 13.94 10.81
N SER A 457 -14.12 14.43 9.68
CA SER A 457 -12.96 13.97 8.93
C SER A 457 -11.63 14.52 9.47
N GLY A 458 -10.60 13.68 9.57
CA GLY A 458 -9.23 14.18 9.76
C GLY A 458 -8.29 13.29 10.56
N GLY A 459 -8.08 12.05 10.13
CA GLY A 459 -6.96 11.24 10.61
C GLY A 459 -6.57 10.24 9.55
N THR A 460 -5.29 10.14 9.22
CA THR A 460 -4.72 9.31 8.14
C THR A 460 -4.40 7.88 8.59
N GLU A 461 -4.69 7.49 9.83
CA GLU A 461 -4.35 6.16 10.35
C GLU A 461 -5.57 5.24 10.49
N GLN A 462 -5.38 3.94 10.28
CA GLN A 462 -6.37 2.93 10.67
C GLN A 462 -6.55 3.03 12.19
N SER A 463 -7.72 3.51 12.60
CA SER A 463 -8.14 3.48 14.00
C SER A 463 -9.16 2.36 14.15
N SER A 464 -8.78 1.33 14.89
CA SER A 464 -9.71 0.34 15.44
C SER A 464 -10.21 0.89 16.77
N ALA A 465 -11.51 0.79 17.00
CA ALA A 465 -12.10 1.09 18.29
C ALA A 465 -13.15 0.04 18.62
N ASN A 466 -13.49 -0.09 19.89
CA ASN A 466 -14.45 -1.09 20.35
C ASN A 466 -15.71 -0.45 20.92
N ILE A 467 -16.83 -1.13 20.70
CA ILE A 467 -18.02 -0.98 21.55
C ILE A 467 -17.93 -2.08 22.59
N ASN A 468 -17.75 -1.70 23.85
CA ASN A 468 -17.60 -2.64 24.95
C ASN A 468 -18.89 -2.67 25.75
N PHE A 469 -19.58 -3.81 25.73
CA PHE A 469 -20.69 -4.11 26.61
C PHE A 469 -20.14 -4.85 27.81
N GLN A 470 -20.11 -4.20 28.96
CA GLN A 470 -19.71 -4.84 30.19
C GLN A 470 -20.95 -5.18 31.00
N VAL A 471 -21.10 -6.45 31.37
CA VAL A 471 -22.24 -7.00 32.13
C VAL A 471 -21.67 -7.67 33.38
N GLY A 472 -21.81 -7.01 34.54
CA GLY A 472 -21.08 -7.41 35.74
C GLY A 472 -19.56 -7.42 35.51
N SER A 473 -18.93 -8.59 35.67
CA SER A 473 -17.49 -8.79 35.42
C SER A 473 -17.14 -9.06 33.96
N ASP A 474 -18.12 -9.44 33.14
CA ASP A 474 -17.86 -9.93 31.78
C ASP A 474 -17.88 -8.77 30.79
N VAL A 475 -16.86 -8.69 29.94
CA VAL A 475 -16.74 -7.65 28.91
C VAL A 475 -16.85 -8.29 27.53
N ILE A 476 -17.85 -7.85 26.77
CA ILE A 476 -18.06 -8.21 25.37
C ILE A 476 -17.60 -7.02 24.54
N SER A 477 -16.44 -7.16 23.91
CA SER A 477 -15.85 -6.15 23.04
C SER A 477 -16.19 -6.45 21.58
N ILE A 478 -16.89 -5.53 20.93
CA ILE A 478 -17.21 -5.61 19.51
C ILE A 478 -16.30 -4.64 18.77
N PRO A 479 -15.27 -5.14 18.05
CA PRO A 479 -14.37 -4.29 17.31
C PRO A 479 -15.05 -3.69 16.09
N ILE A 480 -14.81 -2.41 15.85
CA ILE A 480 -15.29 -1.68 14.69
C ILE A 480 -14.10 -1.06 13.96
N THR A 481 -13.93 -1.47 12.71
CA THR A 481 -12.74 -1.16 11.91
C THR A 481 -13.07 -0.13 10.83
N ARG A 482 -12.18 0.83 10.60
CA ARG A 482 -12.27 1.76 9.46
C ARG A 482 -11.50 1.22 8.26
N GLY A 483 -12.10 1.27 7.07
CA GLY A 483 -11.36 1.10 5.83
C GLY A 483 -10.33 2.21 5.64
N ALA A 484 -9.09 1.86 5.33
CA ALA A 484 -8.09 2.83 4.91
C ALA A 484 -8.53 3.47 3.58
N ASN A 485 -8.41 4.79 3.44
CA ASN A 485 -8.53 5.55 2.17
C ASN A 485 -9.88 6.20 1.80
N SER A 486 -10.67 6.67 2.74
CA SER A 486 -11.60 7.77 2.43
C SER A 486 -12.04 8.48 3.70
N GLY A 487 -12.27 9.80 3.63
CA GLY A 487 -12.81 10.60 4.73
C GLY A 487 -14.26 10.26 5.11
N GLY A 488 -14.59 8.96 5.19
CA GLY A 488 -15.90 8.43 5.52
C GLY A 488 -16.09 8.26 7.03
N ALA A 489 -17.32 8.49 7.48
CA ALA A 489 -17.74 8.33 8.87
C ALA A 489 -17.52 6.89 9.37
N GLN A 490 -16.87 6.71 10.52
CA GLN A 490 -16.83 5.42 11.22
C GLN A 490 -18.20 5.16 11.83
N ARG A 491 -18.81 4.01 11.52
CA ARG A 491 -20.14 3.62 12.01
C ARG A 491 -20.10 2.16 12.44
N GLY A 492 -20.68 1.86 13.58
CA GLY A 492 -20.67 0.53 14.16
C GLY A 492 -21.93 0.26 14.95
N THR A 493 -22.46 -0.96 14.83
CA THR A 493 -23.56 -1.43 15.68
C THR A 493 -23.05 -2.57 16.53
N GLY A 494 -23.33 -2.50 17.83
CA GLY A 494 -23.08 -3.59 18.75
C GLY A 494 -24.36 -3.96 19.47
N SER A 495 -24.49 -5.22 19.86
CA SER A 495 -25.63 -5.68 20.64
C SER A 495 -25.23 -6.74 21.65
N ALA A 496 -25.92 -6.75 22.79
CA ALA A 496 -25.70 -7.72 23.84
C ALA A 496 -27.02 -8.10 24.55
N LEU A 497 -27.02 -9.27 25.17
CA LEU A 497 -28.06 -9.72 26.08
C LEU A 497 -27.67 -9.37 27.51
N ILE A 498 -28.56 -8.69 28.24
CA ILE A 498 -28.36 -8.39 29.66
C ILE A 498 -29.32 -9.27 30.46
N PRO A 499 -28.82 -10.22 31.28
CA PRO A 499 -29.65 -11.02 32.17
C PRO A 499 -30.45 -10.16 33.16
N ASP A 500 -31.55 -10.69 33.69
CA ASP A 500 -32.29 -10.01 34.75
C ASP A 500 -31.44 -9.88 36.02
N GLY A 501 -31.56 -8.75 36.72
CA GLY A 501 -30.77 -8.41 37.91
C GLY A 501 -29.31 -8.02 37.64
N ALA A 502 -28.82 -8.15 36.39
CA ALA A 502 -27.47 -7.73 36.04
C ALA A 502 -27.37 -6.21 35.86
N ILE A 503 -26.21 -5.65 36.23
CA ILE A 503 -25.84 -4.28 35.86
C ILE A 503 -24.95 -4.31 34.63
N TYR A 504 -25.12 -3.34 33.76
CA TYR A 504 -24.32 -3.22 32.55
C TYR A 504 -23.90 -1.78 32.30
N THR A 505 -22.79 -1.61 31.61
CA THR A 505 -22.36 -0.34 31.03
C THR A 505 -21.97 -0.57 29.59
N VAL A 506 -22.18 0.45 28.76
CA VAL A 506 -21.68 0.46 27.40
C VAL A 506 -20.64 1.55 27.32
N THR A 507 -19.40 1.16 27.07
CA THR A 507 -18.33 2.12 26.78
C THR A 507 -17.98 2.05 25.31
N THR A 508 -17.61 3.19 24.78
CA THR A 508 -17.15 3.32 23.40
C THR A 508 -15.86 4.09 23.43
N GLU A 509 -14.86 3.56 22.73
CA GLU A 509 -13.56 4.22 22.56
C GLU A 509 -13.68 5.42 21.58
N PHE A 510 -14.81 5.55 20.87
CA PHE A 510 -15.26 6.81 20.29
C PHE A 510 -15.90 7.69 21.37
N GLY A 511 -15.19 8.73 21.81
CA GLY A 511 -15.72 9.69 22.78
C GLY A 511 -17.10 10.26 22.38
N SER A 512 -18.07 10.15 23.29
CA SER A 512 -19.42 10.77 23.27
C SER A 512 -20.28 10.71 21.98
N GLU A 513 -20.04 9.75 21.06
CA GLU A 513 -20.71 9.70 19.76
C GLU A 513 -21.66 8.49 19.57
N VAL A 514 -22.45 8.14 20.60
CA VAL A 514 -23.60 7.23 20.41
C VAL A 514 -24.67 7.94 19.60
N LYS A 515 -25.11 7.32 18.51
CA LYS A 515 -26.11 7.86 17.58
C LYS A 515 -27.50 7.29 17.84
N THR A 516 -27.59 6.00 18.20
CA THR A 516 -28.83 5.42 18.70
C THR A 516 -28.55 4.40 19.80
N TRP A 517 -29.49 4.26 20.73
CA TRP A 517 -29.48 3.25 21.77
C TRP A 517 -30.90 2.72 21.92
N TRP A 518 -31.07 1.44 21.60
CA TRP A 518 -32.35 0.75 21.67
C TRP A 518 -32.28 -0.41 22.65
N GLU A 519 -33.33 -0.60 23.42
CA GLU A 519 -33.47 -1.75 24.32
C GLU A 519 -34.80 -2.44 24.02
N LEU A 520 -34.75 -3.73 23.72
CA LEU A 520 -35.92 -4.61 23.76
C LEU A 520 -36.10 -5.05 25.21
N ARG A 521 -37.07 -4.46 25.90
CA ARG A 521 -37.28 -4.68 27.33
C ARG A 521 -38.75 -4.77 27.74
#